data_AF-A0A7X1L830-F1
#
_entry.id   AF-A0A7X1L830-F1
#
_cell.length_a   1.000
_cell.length_b   1.000
_cell.length_c   1.000
_cell.angle_alpha   90.00
_cell.angle_beta   90.00
_cell.angle_gamma   90.00
#
_symmetry.space_group_name_H-M   'P 1'
#
loop_
_entity.id
_entity.type
_entity.pdbx_description
1 polymer ?
#
loop_
_entity_poly.entity_id
_entity_poly.type
_entity_poly.pdbx_seq_one_letter_code
_entity_poly.pdbx_strand_id
1 'polypeptide(L)'
;MTNKLTIAFTRREAELYRSHGLLEEARQLYRQVMDEAGTLGPSLATSLQEKIRALEGELAELDVDLTDVVSERELCILREGWGDAQSPSDIHTCAAALGSIGLYEAAIEEYRRLIRLQQPLVDYIRGLTECLLSVYTPETIEAEIDAIIAHDQPEDAHPNILRIAFAMELAQRGVDRPALSLYEAAHRIRPLPDRIQAHVKALKNRLDAHPEKDQTDPAAARATNPAYQLKVRLANRLARLRGLMRRLRKS
;
A
#
# COMPACT_ATOMS: atom_id res chain seq x y z
N MET A 1 -15.59 -44.07 7.45
CA MET A 1 -14.29 -44.41 6.85
C MET A 1 -13.94 -43.47 5.69
N THR A 2 -14.09 -42.15 5.88
CA THR A 2 -14.10 -41.17 4.77
C THR A 2 -12.80 -40.37 4.63
N ASN A 3 -12.14 -39.99 5.74
CA ASN A 3 -11.03 -39.02 5.71
C ASN A 3 -9.86 -39.40 4.79
N LYS A 4 -9.47 -40.68 4.68
CA LYS A 4 -8.26 -41.07 3.92
C LYS A 4 -8.34 -40.76 2.42
N LEU A 5 -9.54 -40.88 1.82
CA LEU A 5 -9.74 -40.61 0.40
C LEU A 5 -9.82 -39.10 0.11
N THR A 6 -10.54 -38.36 0.96
CA THR A 6 -10.59 -36.89 0.92
C THR A 6 -9.18 -36.29 1.05
N ILE A 7 -8.42 -36.70 2.07
CA ILE A 7 -7.05 -36.22 2.31
C ILE A 7 -6.12 -36.54 1.13
N ALA A 8 -6.25 -37.71 0.50
CA ALA A 8 -5.46 -38.03 -0.69
C ALA A 8 -5.82 -37.16 -1.90
N PHE A 9 -7.10 -36.78 -2.05
CA PHE A 9 -7.56 -35.88 -3.10
C PHE A 9 -7.08 -34.45 -2.87
N THR A 10 -7.35 -33.87 -1.70
CA THR A 10 -6.93 -32.51 -1.32
C THR A 10 -5.41 -32.33 -1.35
N ARG A 11 -4.63 -33.37 -1.01
CA ARG A 11 -3.17 -33.34 -1.17
C ARG A 11 -2.74 -33.24 -2.63
N ARG A 12 -3.45 -33.93 -3.55
CA ARG A 12 -3.15 -33.91 -4.99
C ARG A 12 -3.60 -32.60 -5.63
N GLU A 13 -4.70 -32.02 -5.15
CA GLU A 13 -5.15 -30.68 -5.50
C GLU A 13 -4.12 -29.61 -5.08
N ALA A 14 -3.58 -29.69 -3.87
CA ALA A 14 -2.50 -28.82 -3.40
C ALA A 14 -1.19 -28.97 -4.20
N GLU A 15 -0.85 -30.19 -4.65
CA GLU A 15 0.26 -30.43 -5.59
C GLU A 15 0.01 -29.75 -6.95
N LEU A 16 -1.24 -29.75 -7.42
CA LEU A 16 -1.67 -29.18 -8.69
C LEU A 16 -1.72 -27.64 -8.63
N TYR A 17 -2.19 -27.04 -7.54
CA TYR A 17 -2.10 -25.59 -7.31
C TYR A 17 -0.64 -25.13 -7.22
N ARG A 18 0.23 -25.86 -6.53
CA ARG A 18 1.67 -25.57 -6.51
C ARG A 18 2.28 -25.58 -7.91
N SER A 19 1.92 -26.55 -8.76
CA SER A 19 2.47 -26.63 -10.13
C SER A 19 1.98 -25.49 -11.06
N HIS A 20 0.90 -24.79 -10.68
CA HIS A 20 0.38 -23.62 -11.39
C HIS A 20 0.83 -22.27 -10.75
N GLY A 21 1.72 -22.31 -9.74
CA GLY A 21 2.20 -21.11 -9.04
C GLY A 21 1.23 -20.53 -8.00
N LEU A 22 0.10 -21.21 -7.74
CA LEU A 22 -0.88 -20.86 -6.70
C LEU A 22 -0.40 -21.37 -5.34
N LEU A 23 0.70 -20.78 -4.86
CA LEU A 23 1.45 -21.25 -3.70
C LEU A 23 0.72 -20.98 -2.36
N GLU A 24 -0.12 -19.95 -2.28
CA GLU A 24 -0.88 -19.64 -1.06
C GLU A 24 -2.07 -20.57 -0.89
N GLU A 25 -2.77 -20.85 -1.99
CA GLU A 25 -3.88 -21.78 -2.11
C GLU A 25 -3.39 -23.21 -1.82
N ALA A 26 -2.26 -23.61 -2.42
CA ALA A 26 -1.59 -24.87 -2.10
C ALA A 26 -1.24 -24.97 -0.60
N ARG A 27 -0.65 -23.93 0.00
CA ARG A 27 -0.33 -23.89 1.44
C ARG A 27 -1.57 -24.01 2.30
N GLN A 28 -2.67 -23.35 1.93
CA GLN A 28 -3.93 -23.39 2.66
C GLN A 28 -4.55 -24.80 2.66
N LEU A 29 -4.57 -25.46 1.50
CA LEU A 29 -5.02 -26.85 1.39
C LEU A 29 -4.14 -27.81 2.21
N TYR A 30 -2.81 -27.63 2.21
CA TYR A 30 -1.92 -28.46 3.05
C TYR A 30 -2.15 -28.25 4.56
N ARG A 31 -2.45 -27.02 5.00
CA ARG A 31 -2.80 -26.75 6.41
C ARG A 31 -4.15 -27.37 6.77
N GLN A 32 -5.17 -27.24 5.92
CA GLN A 32 -6.45 -27.91 6.13
C GLN A 32 -6.29 -29.43 6.25
N VAL A 33 -5.50 -30.05 5.36
CA VAL A 33 -5.18 -31.48 5.44
C VAL A 33 -4.45 -31.83 6.75
N MET A 34 -3.55 -30.96 7.24
CA MET A 34 -2.84 -31.17 8.51
C MET A 34 -3.80 -31.12 9.72
N ASP A 35 -4.73 -30.17 9.74
CA ASP A 35 -5.72 -30.02 10.81
C ASP A 35 -6.74 -31.17 10.82
N GLU A 36 -7.18 -31.63 9.64
CA GLU A 36 -8.05 -32.82 9.48
C GLU A 36 -7.33 -34.16 9.76
N ALA A 37 -5.99 -34.16 9.71
CA ALA A 37 -5.15 -35.36 9.83
C ALA A 37 -4.69 -35.69 11.26
N GLY A 38 -5.31 -35.13 12.31
CA GLY A 38 -4.98 -35.38 13.73
C GLY A 38 -5.02 -36.84 14.23
N THR A 39 -5.27 -37.81 13.34
CA THR A 39 -5.26 -39.26 13.59
C THR A 39 -4.33 -40.06 12.66
N LEU A 40 -3.60 -39.42 11.73
CA LEU A 40 -2.90 -40.09 10.60
C LEU A 40 -1.38 -40.25 10.75
N GLY A 41 -0.91 -40.40 11.99
CA GLY A 41 0.44 -40.87 12.30
C GLY A 41 1.58 -39.85 12.05
N PRO A 42 2.73 -40.02 12.73
CA PRO A 42 3.78 -39.00 12.75
C PRO A 42 4.44 -38.77 11.39
N SER A 43 4.57 -39.81 10.55
CA SER A 43 5.27 -39.70 9.25
C SER A 43 4.54 -38.83 8.23
N LEU A 44 3.21 -38.86 8.19
CA LEU A 44 2.43 -38.01 7.28
C LEU A 44 2.44 -36.55 7.74
N ALA A 45 2.34 -36.31 9.05
CA ALA A 45 2.43 -34.98 9.63
C ALA A 45 3.76 -34.29 9.30
N THR A 46 4.90 -35.00 9.49
CA THR A 46 6.22 -34.48 9.12
C THR A 46 6.30 -34.12 7.64
N SER A 47 5.84 -34.99 6.74
CA SER A 47 5.88 -34.74 5.29
C SER A 47 4.99 -33.55 4.86
N LEU A 48 3.83 -33.37 5.48
CA LEU A 48 2.98 -32.20 5.25
C LEU A 48 3.64 -30.92 5.78
N GLN A 49 4.27 -30.98 6.96
CA GLN A 49 4.93 -29.83 7.57
C GLN A 49 6.21 -29.42 6.82
N GLU A 50 6.95 -30.39 6.26
CA GLU A 50 8.04 -30.15 5.30
C GLU A 50 7.53 -29.47 4.03
N LYS A 51 6.41 -29.92 3.45
CA LYS A 51 5.80 -29.28 2.28
C LYS A 51 5.30 -27.86 2.57
N ILE A 52 4.70 -27.63 3.75
CA ILE A 52 4.28 -26.29 4.19
C ILE A 52 5.51 -25.39 4.38
N ARG A 53 6.58 -25.88 5.01
CA ARG A 53 7.85 -25.13 5.15
C ARG A 53 8.52 -24.86 3.81
N ALA A 54 8.49 -25.81 2.87
CA ALA A 54 9.01 -25.61 1.51
C ALA A 54 8.19 -24.54 0.77
N LEU A 55 6.86 -24.57 0.86
CA LEU A 55 5.99 -23.53 0.30
C LEU A 55 6.16 -22.17 0.99
N GLU A 56 6.36 -22.14 2.31
CA GLU A 56 6.68 -20.91 3.05
C GLU A 56 8.07 -20.37 2.67
N GLY A 57 9.02 -21.26 2.39
CA GLY A 57 10.31 -20.96 1.80
C GLY A 57 10.19 -20.41 0.37
N GLU A 58 9.43 -21.05 -0.51
CA GLU A 58 9.14 -20.60 -1.89
C GLU A 58 8.41 -19.25 -1.92
N LEU A 59 7.42 -19.06 -1.03
CA LEU A 59 6.72 -17.78 -0.84
C LEU A 59 7.66 -16.70 -0.31
N ALA A 60 8.52 -17.03 0.67
CA ALA A 60 9.59 -16.14 1.11
C ALA A 60 10.67 -15.94 0.04
N GLU A 61 10.87 -16.87 -0.90
CA GLU A 61 11.84 -16.75 -2.00
C GLU A 61 11.34 -15.99 -3.22
N LEU A 62 10.05 -15.63 -3.24
CA LEU A 62 9.58 -14.55 -4.08
C LEU A 62 9.97 -13.17 -3.47
N ASP A 63 10.39 -13.12 -2.19
CA ASP A 63 10.35 -11.96 -1.27
C ASP A 63 11.66 -11.03 -1.15
N VAL A 64 12.06 -10.18 -2.14
CA VAL A 64 12.79 -8.83 -2.09
C VAL A 64 12.13 -7.73 -3.02
N ASP A 65 12.24 -6.40 -2.79
CA ASP A 65 11.62 -5.16 -3.42
C ASP A 65 10.86 -5.05 -4.81
N LEU A 66 9.76 -4.25 -4.85
CA LEU A 66 8.88 -3.94 -6.03
C LEU A 66 9.24 -2.64 -6.74
N THR A 67 9.79 -1.67 -6.00
CA THR A 67 10.03 -0.29 -6.45
C THR A 67 10.89 -0.21 -7.70
N ASP A 68 11.87 -1.12 -7.79
CA ASP A 68 12.84 -1.21 -8.88
C ASP A 68 12.27 -1.98 -10.12
N VAL A 69 11.05 -2.57 -10.04
CA VAL A 69 10.55 -3.61 -10.98
C VAL A 69 10.05 -3.10 -12.31
N VAL A 70 9.19 -2.09 -12.30
CA VAL A 70 8.74 -1.46 -13.53
C VAL A 70 9.75 -0.38 -13.82
N SER A 71 10.65 -0.63 -14.76
CA SER A 71 11.60 0.40 -15.19
C SER A 71 10.81 1.62 -15.66
N GLU A 72 11.39 2.83 -15.57
CA GLU A 72 10.79 4.04 -16.12
C GLU A 72 10.31 3.85 -17.57
N ARG A 73 11.00 2.97 -18.31
CA ARG A 73 10.67 2.57 -19.68
C ARG A 73 9.40 1.73 -19.79
N GLU A 74 9.12 0.84 -18.85
CA GLU A 74 7.88 0.04 -18.80
C GLU A 74 6.71 0.88 -18.28
N LEU A 75 6.96 1.84 -17.37
CA LEU A 75 5.99 2.89 -17.02
C LEU A 75 5.69 3.80 -18.22
N CYS A 76 6.71 4.17 -19.03
CA CYS A 76 6.50 4.89 -20.28
C CYS A 76 5.67 4.06 -21.26
N ILE A 77 5.92 2.76 -21.46
CA ILE A 77 5.11 1.92 -22.36
C ILE A 77 3.64 1.85 -21.90
N LEU A 78 3.37 1.72 -20.60
CA LEU A 78 2.00 1.77 -20.08
C LEU A 78 1.33 3.12 -20.33
N ARG A 79 2.08 4.23 -20.18
CA ARG A 79 1.59 5.59 -20.41
C ARG A 79 1.39 5.92 -21.89
N GLU A 80 2.30 5.47 -22.76
CA GLU A 80 2.22 5.54 -24.22
C GLU A 80 1.02 4.72 -24.75
N GLY A 81 0.70 3.60 -24.11
CA GLY A 81 -0.45 2.75 -24.43
C GLY A 81 -1.82 3.43 -24.31
N TRP A 82 -1.90 4.62 -23.67
CA TRP A 82 -3.12 5.44 -23.59
C TRP A 82 -3.02 6.77 -24.36
N GLY A 83 -1.89 7.04 -25.03
CA GLY A 83 -1.68 8.21 -25.88
C GLY A 83 -1.58 9.56 -25.14
N ASP A 84 -1.39 10.63 -25.92
CA ASP A 84 -1.18 12.00 -25.40
C ASP A 84 -2.46 12.71 -24.93
N ALA A 85 -3.63 12.14 -25.23
CA ALA A 85 -4.94 12.72 -24.93
C ALA A 85 -5.72 11.91 -23.88
N GLN A 86 -5.05 11.58 -22.76
CA GLN A 86 -5.69 10.92 -21.63
C GLN A 86 -6.75 11.85 -21.02
N SER A 87 -7.97 11.36 -20.86
CA SER A 87 -8.99 12.12 -20.12
C SER A 87 -8.63 12.16 -18.63
N PRO A 88 -9.15 13.13 -17.86
CA PRO A 88 -9.00 13.13 -16.41
C PRO A 88 -9.47 11.83 -15.74
N SER A 89 -10.46 11.13 -16.32
CA SER A 89 -10.92 9.83 -15.86
C SER A 89 -9.87 8.74 -16.06
N ASP A 90 -9.13 8.77 -17.16
CA ASP A 90 -8.07 7.80 -17.46
C ASP A 90 -6.87 7.99 -16.53
N ILE A 91 -6.46 9.25 -16.31
CA ILE A 91 -5.40 9.63 -15.36
C ILE A 91 -5.79 9.20 -13.93
N HIS A 92 -7.05 9.40 -13.53
CA HIS A 92 -7.52 8.93 -12.23
C HIS A 92 -7.51 7.40 -12.11
N THR A 93 -7.97 6.70 -13.14
CA THR A 93 -7.97 5.24 -13.20
C THR A 93 -6.55 4.68 -13.15
N CYS A 94 -5.60 5.35 -13.81
CA CYS A 94 -4.17 5.06 -13.72
C CYS A 94 -3.65 5.16 -12.29
N ALA A 95 -3.83 6.31 -11.66
CA ALA A 95 -3.29 6.58 -10.32
C ALA A 95 -3.83 5.56 -9.29
N ALA A 96 -5.13 5.25 -9.38
CA ALA A 96 -5.77 4.21 -8.58
C ALA A 96 -5.19 2.81 -8.85
N ALA A 97 -4.96 2.44 -10.11
CA ALA A 97 -4.38 1.15 -10.48
C ALA A 97 -2.93 1.01 -10.00
N LEU A 98 -2.09 2.04 -10.22
CA LEU A 98 -0.71 2.10 -9.75
C LEU A 98 -0.62 1.99 -8.22
N GLY A 99 -1.46 2.72 -7.48
CA GLY A 99 -1.54 2.63 -6.03
C GLY A 99 -1.99 1.24 -5.54
N SER A 100 -2.92 0.61 -6.26
CA SER A 100 -3.41 -0.74 -5.95
C SER A 100 -2.34 -1.83 -6.11
N ILE A 101 -1.40 -1.66 -7.05
CA ILE A 101 -0.25 -2.58 -7.26
C ILE A 101 1.01 -2.17 -6.49
N GLY A 102 0.95 -1.13 -5.66
CA GLY A 102 2.05 -0.70 -4.79
C GLY A 102 3.04 0.31 -5.38
N LEU A 103 2.80 0.81 -6.59
CA LEU A 103 3.65 1.82 -7.26
C LEU A 103 3.26 3.23 -6.83
N TYR A 104 3.42 3.51 -5.53
CA TYR A 104 2.90 4.73 -4.89
C TYR A 104 3.49 6.03 -5.43
N GLU A 105 4.78 6.08 -5.74
CA GLU A 105 5.44 7.27 -6.29
C GLU A 105 4.89 7.60 -7.70
N ALA A 106 4.73 6.58 -8.56
CA ALA A 106 4.12 6.74 -9.87
C ALA A 106 2.62 7.14 -9.75
N ALA A 107 1.89 6.58 -8.78
CA ALA A 107 0.51 6.97 -8.50
C ALA A 107 0.42 8.44 -8.03
N ILE A 108 1.34 8.90 -7.18
CA ILE A 108 1.45 10.30 -6.76
C ILE A 108 1.65 11.20 -7.97
N GLU A 109 2.55 10.88 -8.91
CA GLU A 109 2.76 11.70 -10.11
C GLU A 109 1.52 11.84 -11.01
N GLU A 110 0.74 10.77 -11.16
CA GLU A 110 -0.52 10.81 -11.91
C GLU A 110 -1.61 11.59 -11.15
N TYR A 111 -1.70 11.46 -9.83
CA TYR A 111 -2.57 12.31 -9.00
C TYR A 111 -2.14 13.79 -9.04
N ARG A 112 -0.84 14.10 -9.09
CA ARG A 112 -0.32 15.48 -9.26
C ARG A 112 -0.74 16.08 -10.61
N ARG A 113 -0.89 15.27 -11.67
CA ARG A 113 -1.49 15.74 -12.94
C ARG A 113 -2.93 16.19 -12.75
N LEU A 114 -3.74 15.50 -11.96
CA LEU A 114 -5.13 15.90 -11.70
C LEU A 114 -5.21 17.26 -10.97
N ILE A 115 -4.24 17.57 -10.10
CA ILE A 115 -4.11 18.88 -9.43
C ILE A 115 -3.81 19.96 -10.47
N ARG A 116 -2.80 19.74 -11.33
CA ARG A 116 -2.43 20.66 -12.42
C ARG A 116 -3.57 20.88 -13.42
N LEU A 117 -4.39 19.85 -13.66
CA LEU A 117 -5.60 19.88 -14.49
C LEU A 117 -6.85 20.44 -13.77
N GLN A 118 -6.71 20.97 -12.54
CA GLN A 118 -7.80 21.57 -11.75
C GLN A 118 -9.01 20.65 -11.53
N GLN A 119 -8.78 19.33 -11.49
CA GLN A 119 -9.85 18.35 -11.30
C GLN A 119 -10.36 18.36 -9.85
N PRO A 120 -11.63 18.03 -9.58
CA PRO A 120 -12.22 18.12 -8.25
C PRO A 120 -11.47 17.24 -7.23
N LEU A 121 -10.89 17.87 -6.20
CA LEU A 121 -10.07 17.16 -5.19
C LEU A 121 -10.82 15.98 -4.56
N VAL A 122 -12.14 16.09 -4.38
CA VAL A 122 -12.98 15.07 -3.74
C VAL A 122 -12.88 13.69 -4.42
N ASP A 123 -12.61 13.65 -5.73
CA ASP A 123 -12.56 12.40 -6.49
C ASP A 123 -11.30 11.59 -6.18
N TYR A 124 -10.17 12.26 -5.87
CA TYR A 124 -8.85 11.63 -5.83
C TYR A 124 -7.99 11.92 -4.59
N ILE A 125 -8.28 12.95 -3.79
CA ILE A 125 -7.49 13.32 -2.60
C ILE A 125 -7.33 12.15 -1.62
N ARG A 126 -8.33 11.29 -1.52
CA ARG A 126 -8.34 10.09 -0.67
C ARG A 126 -7.25 9.09 -1.08
N GLY A 127 -7.12 8.83 -2.39
CA GLY A 127 -6.14 7.91 -2.97
C GLY A 127 -4.72 8.51 -2.97
N LEU A 128 -4.60 9.80 -3.29
CA LEU A 128 -3.34 10.54 -3.17
C LEU A 128 -2.81 10.51 -1.73
N THR A 129 -3.65 10.81 -0.74
CA THR A 129 -3.25 10.78 0.68
C THR A 129 -2.84 9.37 1.14
N GLU A 130 -3.50 8.33 0.62
CA GLU A 130 -3.11 6.93 0.90
C GLU A 130 -1.74 6.59 0.28
N CYS A 131 -1.45 7.05 -0.94
CA CYS A 131 -0.15 6.86 -1.56
C CYS A 131 0.95 7.64 -0.81
N LEU A 132 0.70 8.88 -0.41
CA LEU A 132 1.63 9.69 0.39
C LEU A 132 1.94 9.02 1.74
N LEU A 133 0.93 8.55 2.48
CA LEU A 133 1.12 7.79 3.72
C LEU A 133 1.79 6.41 3.52
N SER A 134 1.97 5.96 2.28
CA SER A 134 2.67 4.72 1.95
C SER A 134 4.16 4.92 1.65
N VAL A 135 4.56 6.14 1.28
CA VAL A 135 5.95 6.51 0.93
C VAL A 135 6.58 7.32 2.08
N TYR A 136 5.83 8.28 2.62
CA TYR A 136 6.32 9.27 3.58
C TYR A 136 5.97 8.91 5.02
N THR A 137 6.77 9.43 5.94
CA THR A 137 6.56 9.25 7.38
C THR A 137 5.68 10.40 7.91
N PRO A 138 5.04 10.27 9.09
CA PRO A 138 4.31 11.39 9.69
C PRO A 138 5.17 12.66 9.85
N GLU A 139 6.48 12.51 9.99
CA GLU A 139 7.45 13.60 10.12
C GLU A 139 7.86 14.23 8.78
N THR A 140 7.76 13.51 7.66
CA THR A 140 8.18 13.99 6.33
C THR A 140 7.02 14.35 5.40
N ILE A 141 5.81 13.83 5.66
CA ILE A 141 4.64 14.03 4.81
C ILE A 141 4.19 15.50 4.71
N GLU A 142 4.41 16.32 5.75
CA GLU A 142 4.10 17.76 5.71
C GLU A 142 4.94 18.49 4.64
N ALA A 143 6.24 18.20 4.58
CA ALA A 143 7.15 18.81 3.61
C ALA A 143 6.83 18.39 2.16
N GLU A 144 6.41 17.14 1.94
CA GLU A 144 5.97 16.70 0.61
C GLU A 144 4.64 17.35 0.20
N ILE A 145 3.68 17.44 1.12
CA ILE A 145 2.41 18.14 0.86
C ILE A 145 2.65 19.61 0.51
N ASP A 146 3.55 20.29 1.23
CA ASP A 146 3.93 21.67 0.91
C ASP A 146 4.67 21.77 -0.44
N ALA A 147 5.49 20.79 -0.82
CA ALA A 147 6.12 20.72 -2.15
C ALA A 147 5.10 20.55 -3.28
N ILE A 148 4.11 19.66 -3.12
CA ILE A 148 3.00 19.48 -4.08
C ILE A 148 2.18 20.77 -4.20
N ILE A 149 1.85 21.42 -3.08
CA ILE A 149 1.14 22.72 -3.09
C ILE A 149 1.97 23.81 -3.79
N ALA A 150 3.29 23.81 -3.65
CA ALA A 150 4.16 24.80 -4.27
C ALA A 150 4.41 24.57 -5.78
N HIS A 151 4.44 23.31 -6.24
CA HIS A 151 4.81 22.96 -7.61
C HIS A 151 3.63 22.66 -8.55
N ASP A 152 2.53 22.11 -8.03
CA ASP A 152 1.46 21.53 -8.86
C ASP A 152 0.16 22.32 -8.81
N GLN A 153 0.04 23.24 -7.85
CA GLN A 153 -1.12 24.09 -7.75
C GLN A 153 -1.06 25.22 -8.81
N PRO A 154 -2.07 25.37 -9.69
CA PRO A 154 -2.09 26.46 -10.65
C PRO A 154 -2.21 27.82 -9.95
N GLU A 155 -1.65 28.87 -10.56
CA GLU A 155 -1.47 30.20 -9.95
C GLU A 155 -2.78 30.84 -9.45
N ASP A 156 -3.89 30.61 -10.15
CA ASP A 156 -5.23 31.13 -9.78
C ASP A 156 -5.91 30.35 -8.62
N ALA A 157 -5.41 29.17 -8.26
CA ALA A 157 -6.04 28.32 -7.26
C ALA A 157 -5.64 28.76 -5.83
N HIS A 158 -6.61 28.86 -4.93
CA HIS A 158 -6.38 29.33 -3.56
C HIS A 158 -5.56 28.30 -2.73
N PRO A 159 -4.36 28.63 -2.19
CA PRO A 159 -3.41 27.67 -1.59
C PRO A 159 -3.97 26.87 -0.40
N ASN A 160 -4.94 27.43 0.34
CA ASN A 160 -5.59 26.71 1.43
C ASN A 160 -6.51 25.56 0.99
N ILE A 161 -7.02 25.50 -0.24
CA ILE A 161 -8.01 24.48 -0.62
C ILE A 161 -7.37 23.08 -0.54
N LEU A 162 -6.21 22.92 -1.20
CA LEU A 162 -5.46 21.67 -1.20
C LEU A 162 -4.90 21.34 0.20
N ARG A 163 -4.36 22.34 0.91
CA ARG A 163 -3.85 22.18 2.29
C ARG A 163 -4.93 21.70 3.27
N ILE A 164 -6.14 22.28 3.21
CA ILE A 164 -7.28 21.87 4.03
C ILE A 164 -7.77 20.47 3.66
N ALA A 165 -7.80 20.13 2.37
CA ALA A 165 -8.23 18.81 1.91
C ALA A 165 -7.29 17.70 2.44
N PHE A 166 -5.97 17.90 2.39
CA PHE A 166 -5.01 16.99 3.02
C PHE A 166 -5.18 16.93 4.54
N ALA A 167 -5.32 18.07 5.22
CA ALA A 167 -5.53 18.10 6.67
C ALA A 167 -6.79 17.31 7.11
N MET A 168 -7.87 17.38 6.32
CA MET A 168 -9.09 16.60 6.54
C MET A 168 -8.86 15.10 6.34
N GLU A 169 -8.17 14.69 5.28
CA GLU A 169 -7.91 13.26 5.00
C GLU A 169 -6.95 12.64 6.04
N LEU A 170 -5.96 13.39 6.51
CA LEU A 170 -5.02 12.96 7.56
C LEU A 170 -5.73 12.82 8.93
N ALA A 171 -6.55 13.80 9.33
CA ALA A 171 -7.32 13.75 10.58
C ALA A 171 -8.34 12.60 10.63
N GLN A 172 -8.92 12.22 9.48
CA GLN A 172 -9.78 11.05 9.35
C GLN A 172 -9.03 9.73 9.54
N ARG A 173 -7.72 9.68 9.22
CA ARG A 173 -6.85 8.49 9.35
C ARG A 173 -6.11 8.43 10.70
N GLY A 174 -6.36 9.37 11.61
CA GLY A 174 -5.68 9.45 12.90
C GLY A 174 -4.25 10.03 12.84
N VAL A 175 -3.86 10.64 11.72
CA VAL A 175 -2.55 11.26 11.52
C VAL A 175 -2.61 12.71 12.03
N ASP A 176 -2.84 12.83 13.34
CA ASP A 176 -3.39 14.04 13.96
C ASP A 176 -2.40 15.20 14.06
N ARG A 177 -1.12 14.92 14.38
CA ARG A 177 -0.07 15.95 14.47
C ARG A 177 0.13 16.67 13.11
N PRO A 178 0.37 15.96 11.98
CA PRO A 178 0.45 16.58 10.66
C PRO A 178 -0.83 17.28 10.22
N ALA A 179 -2.00 16.70 10.50
CA ALA A 179 -3.28 17.34 10.19
C ALA A 179 -3.42 18.70 10.90
N LEU A 180 -3.08 18.78 12.18
CA LEU A 180 -3.10 20.04 12.95
C LEU A 180 -2.11 21.07 12.38
N SER A 181 -0.88 20.66 12.04
CA SER A 181 0.13 21.54 11.44
C SER A 181 -0.38 22.19 10.14
N LEU A 182 -0.96 21.38 9.23
CA LEU A 182 -1.53 21.87 7.98
C LEU A 182 -2.73 22.82 8.19
N TYR A 183 -3.59 22.54 9.17
CA TYR A 183 -4.68 23.46 9.53
C TYR A 183 -4.15 24.80 10.07
N GLU A 184 -3.09 24.79 10.90
CA GLU A 184 -2.48 26.01 11.42
C GLU A 184 -1.78 26.82 10.33
N ALA A 185 -1.06 26.16 9.41
CA ALA A 185 -0.49 26.79 8.24
C ALA A 185 -1.57 27.43 7.34
N ALA A 186 -2.69 26.73 7.10
CA ALA A 186 -3.82 27.30 6.37
C ALA A 186 -4.45 28.50 7.10
N HIS A 187 -4.60 28.43 8.43
CA HIS A 187 -5.16 29.52 9.25
C HIS A 187 -4.31 30.81 9.18
N ARG A 188 -2.98 30.68 9.12
CA ARG A 188 -2.04 31.83 8.97
C ARG A 188 -2.25 32.59 7.66
N ILE A 189 -2.66 31.90 6.60
CA ILE A 189 -2.95 32.51 5.28
C ILE A 189 -4.33 33.16 5.28
N ARG A 190 -5.35 32.48 5.84
CA ARG A 190 -6.72 33.00 5.94
C ARG A 190 -7.47 32.30 7.08
N PRO A 191 -8.28 33.02 7.87
CA PRO A 191 -9.15 32.41 8.87
C PRO A 191 -9.98 31.26 8.30
N LEU A 192 -9.93 30.10 8.98
CA LEU A 192 -10.65 28.90 8.58
C LEU A 192 -12.17 29.09 8.78
N PRO A 193 -13.04 28.47 7.95
CA PRO A 193 -14.48 28.44 8.19
C PRO A 193 -14.84 27.80 9.53
N ASP A 194 -15.91 28.25 10.18
CA ASP A 194 -16.33 27.81 11.53
C ASP A 194 -16.44 26.29 11.68
N ARG A 195 -16.96 25.60 10.66
CA ARG A 195 -17.04 24.11 10.63
C ARG A 195 -15.66 23.46 10.75
N ILE A 196 -14.65 24.05 10.12
CA ILE A 196 -13.27 23.56 10.16
C ILE A 196 -12.62 23.94 11.48
N GLN A 197 -12.86 25.15 12.01
CA GLN A 197 -12.39 25.53 13.35
C GLN A 197 -12.92 24.59 14.45
N ALA A 198 -14.20 24.20 14.36
CA ALA A 198 -14.80 23.23 15.28
C ALA A 198 -14.13 21.85 15.18
N HIS A 199 -13.82 21.40 13.96
CA HIS A 199 -13.09 20.14 13.73
C HIS A 199 -11.65 20.20 14.28
N VAL A 200 -10.92 21.30 14.03
CA VAL A 200 -9.58 21.54 14.61
C VAL A 200 -9.62 21.52 16.13
N LYS A 201 -10.62 22.14 16.75
CA LYS A 201 -10.78 22.11 18.22
C LYS A 201 -11.03 20.69 18.75
N ALA A 202 -11.86 19.89 18.08
CA ALA A 202 -12.07 18.49 18.44
C ALA A 202 -10.80 17.66 18.29
N LEU A 203 -10.00 17.93 17.24
CA LEU A 203 -8.72 17.27 16.98
C LEU A 203 -7.67 17.61 18.05
N LYS A 204 -7.56 18.88 18.46
CA LYS A 204 -6.69 19.28 19.59
C LYS A 204 -7.09 18.60 20.89
N ASN A 205 -8.37 18.61 21.25
CA ASN A 205 -8.87 17.92 22.44
C ASN A 205 -8.55 16.40 22.41
N ARG A 206 -8.58 15.76 21.23
CA ARG A 206 -8.21 14.34 21.07
C ARG A 206 -6.72 14.08 21.31
N LEU A 207 -5.87 15.00 20.86
CA LEU A 207 -4.43 14.97 21.11
C LEU A 207 -4.11 15.20 22.60
N ASP A 208 -4.73 16.20 23.21
CA ASP A 208 -4.54 16.57 24.63
C ASP A 208 -5.04 15.47 25.59
N ALA A 209 -6.04 14.68 25.19
CA ALA A 209 -6.55 13.53 25.94
C ALA A 209 -5.63 12.29 25.87
N HIS A 210 -4.68 12.26 24.93
CA HIS A 210 -3.70 11.19 24.77
C HIS A 210 -2.25 11.73 24.84
N PRO A 211 -1.81 12.23 26.01
CA PRO A 211 -0.43 12.64 26.21
C PRO A 211 0.49 11.40 26.18
N GLU A 212 1.16 11.24 25.04
CA GLU A 212 2.34 10.41 24.79
C GLU A 212 2.36 9.01 25.43
N LYS A 213 1.70 8.07 24.77
CA LYS A 213 2.06 6.63 24.80
C LYS A 213 2.62 6.14 23.46
N ASP A 214 3.43 6.97 22.80
CA ASP A 214 4.16 6.57 21.58
C ASP A 214 5.65 6.92 21.66
N GLN A 215 6.31 6.26 22.61
CA GLN A 215 7.60 5.65 22.34
C GLN A 215 7.38 4.16 21.99
N THR A 216 6.46 3.87 21.06
CA THR A 216 6.61 2.67 20.26
C THR A 216 7.53 3.03 19.09
N ASP A 217 8.57 2.23 18.90
CA ASP A 217 9.57 2.42 17.86
C ASP A 217 8.82 2.59 16.51
N PRO A 218 9.05 3.65 15.70
CA PRO A 218 8.31 3.83 14.45
C PRO A 218 8.51 2.67 13.47
N ALA A 219 9.59 1.90 13.62
CA ALA A 219 9.79 0.61 12.97
C ALA A 219 8.81 -0.49 13.46
N ALA A 220 8.52 -0.56 14.76
CA ALA A 220 7.59 -1.51 15.36
C ALA A 220 6.13 -1.21 15.01
N ALA A 221 5.73 0.07 15.04
CA ALA A 221 4.37 0.49 14.64
C ALA A 221 4.10 0.16 13.16
N ARG A 222 5.08 0.43 12.27
CA ARG A 222 5.03 -0.02 10.87
C ARG A 222 4.96 -1.54 10.77
N ALA A 223 5.83 -2.27 11.47
CA ALA A 223 5.84 -3.73 11.48
C ALA A 223 4.52 -4.38 11.94
N THR A 224 3.66 -3.68 12.68
CA THR A 224 2.33 -4.18 13.09
C THR A 224 1.17 -3.81 12.16
N ASN A 225 1.32 -2.83 11.28
CA ASN A 225 0.27 -2.45 10.33
C ASN A 225 0.10 -3.57 9.26
N PRO A 226 -1.08 -4.19 9.10
CA PRO A 226 -1.25 -5.33 8.18
C PRO A 226 -1.06 -4.93 6.71
N ALA A 227 -1.39 -3.69 6.32
CA ALA A 227 -1.11 -3.19 4.98
C ALA A 227 0.39 -2.95 4.78
N TYR A 228 1.12 -2.48 5.81
CA TYR A 228 2.59 -2.40 5.75
C TYR A 228 3.23 -3.78 5.76
N GLN A 229 2.71 -4.76 6.51
CA GLN A 229 3.18 -6.15 6.41
C GLN A 229 2.91 -6.76 5.03
N LEU A 230 1.76 -6.49 4.41
CA LEU A 230 1.50 -6.92 3.04
C LEU A 230 2.44 -6.24 2.05
N LYS A 231 2.66 -4.91 2.19
CA LYS A 231 3.60 -4.15 1.38
C LYS A 231 5.02 -4.65 1.57
N VAL A 232 5.48 -4.91 2.80
CA VAL A 232 6.79 -5.53 3.02
C VAL A 232 6.83 -6.90 2.34
N ARG A 233 5.79 -7.75 2.42
CA ARG A 233 5.64 -9.03 1.68
C ARG A 233 5.25 -8.91 0.19
N LEU A 234 5.33 -7.72 -0.42
CA LEU A 234 4.97 -7.45 -1.83
C LEU A 234 5.98 -6.57 -2.55
N ALA A 235 6.44 -5.50 -1.90
CA ALA A 235 7.81 -5.00 -2.02
C ALA A 235 8.69 -6.22 -2.10
N ASN A 236 8.71 -7.03 -1.06
CA ASN A 236 9.41 -8.26 -1.16
C ASN A 236 8.92 -9.15 -2.34
N ARG A 237 7.68 -9.33 -2.75
CA ARG A 237 7.35 -10.38 -3.75
C ARG A 237 8.01 -10.30 -5.18
N LEU A 238 8.94 -9.39 -5.53
CA LEU A 238 9.43 -9.20 -6.92
C LEU A 238 10.94 -9.01 -7.25
N ALA A 239 11.78 -8.25 -6.54
CA ALA A 239 13.24 -8.26 -6.72
C ALA A 239 13.95 -9.60 -6.38
N ARG A 240 13.36 -10.60 -5.70
CA ARG A 240 13.93 -11.98 -5.79
C ARG A 240 13.68 -12.59 -7.17
N LEU A 241 12.50 -12.39 -7.77
CA LEU A 241 12.26 -12.73 -9.18
C LEU A 241 13.26 -12.02 -10.12
N ARG A 242 13.72 -10.81 -9.79
CA ARG A 242 14.69 -10.09 -10.63
C ARG A 242 16.15 -10.43 -10.34
N GLY A 243 16.48 -10.88 -9.13
CA GLY A 243 17.70 -11.62 -8.86
C GLY A 243 17.78 -12.91 -9.67
N LEU A 244 16.64 -13.58 -9.92
CA LEU A 244 16.53 -14.72 -10.84
C LEU A 244 16.66 -14.29 -12.31
N MET A 245 15.88 -13.31 -12.79
CA MET A 245 15.94 -12.87 -14.19
C MET A 245 17.32 -12.29 -14.60
N ARG A 246 18.00 -11.55 -13.70
CA ARG A 246 19.38 -11.05 -13.96
C ARG A 246 20.42 -12.18 -14.06
N ARG A 247 20.18 -13.35 -13.44
CA ARG A 247 21.04 -14.55 -13.55
C ARG A 247 20.75 -15.33 -14.83
N LEU A 248 19.47 -15.49 -15.19
CA LEU A 248 19.04 -16.11 -16.44
C LEU A 248 19.46 -15.33 -17.70
N ARG A 249 19.66 -14.00 -17.60
CA ARG A 249 20.14 -13.15 -18.71
C ARG A 249 21.67 -13.07 -18.84
N LYS A 250 22.41 -13.80 -18.00
CA LYS A 250 23.89 -13.86 -17.99
C LYS A 250 24.43 -15.29 -18.19
N SER A 251 23.54 -16.24 -18.46
CA SER A 251 23.83 -17.63 -18.85
C SER A 251 23.45 -17.82 -20.30
#